data_AF-A0A1Y5HTL1-F1
#
_entry.id   AF-A0A1Y5HTL1-F1
#
_cell.length_a   1.000
_cell.length_b   1.000
_cell.length_c   1.000
_cell.angle_alpha   90.00
_cell.angle_beta   90.00
_cell.angle_gamma   90.00
#
_symmetry.space_group_name_H-M   'P 1'
#
loop_
_entity.id
_entity.type
_entity.pdbx_description
1 polymer ?
#
loop_
_entity_poly.entity_id
_entity_poly.type
_entity_poly.pdbx_seq_one_letter_code
_entity_poly.pdbx_strand_id
1 'polypeptide(L)'
;MNDDSMSSQVETGNHKISGLILAGGEGRRMEGRDKGLISLADKPLVEYAIECLQPLVDDLSISCNRNRELYQGYRLDCISDKEQSFQGPMAGLAAGLQHARHEWLLVMPCDTPLMTTEVMSQLLACIKASGP
;
A
#
# COMPACT_ATOMS: atom_id res chain seq x y z
N MET A 1 -21.04 -29.06 -28.80
CA MET A 1 -20.54 -28.51 -27.54
C MET A 1 -19.22 -27.84 -27.82
N ASN A 2 -19.19 -26.53 -28.03
CA ASN A 2 -17.94 -25.78 -27.93
C ASN A 2 -18.14 -24.78 -26.80
N ASP A 3 -17.40 -25.04 -25.73
CA ASP A 3 -17.25 -24.22 -24.54
C ASP A 3 -16.25 -23.11 -24.90
N ASP A 4 -16.75 -21.98 -25.39
CA ASP A 4 -15.95 -20.78 -25.54
C ASP A 4 -15.76 -20.16 -24.15
N SER A 5 -14.68 -20.58 -23.50
CA SER A 5 -14.17 -19.99 -22.27
C SER A 5 -13.79 -18.53 -22.54
N MET A 6 -14.73 -17.65 -22.21
CA MET A 6 -14.61 -16.20 -22.23
C MET A 6 -13.39 -15.77 -21.40
N SER A 7 -12.29 -15.46 -22.07
CA SER A 7 -11.14 -14.78 -21.46
C SER A 7 -11.53 -13.33 -21.21
N SER A 8 -12.09 -13.02 -20.05
CA SER A 8 -12.36 -11.64 -19.65
C SER A 8 -11.05 -10.95 -19.30
N GLN A 9 -10.38 -10.39 -20.30
CA GLN A 9 -9.38 -9.35 -20.07
C GLN A 9 -10.13 -8.16 -19.48
N VAL A 10 -9.89 -7.88 -18.20
CA VAL A 10 -10.35 -6.64 -17.59
C VAL A 10 -9.61 -5.51 -18.30
N GLU A 11 -10.33 -4.66 -19.02
CA GLU A 11 -9.82 -3.36 -19.47
C GLU A 11 -9.55 -2.50 -18.23
N THR A 12 -8.38 -2.64 -17.63
CA THR A 12 -7.87 -1.62 -16.72
C THR A 12 -7.63 -0.37 -17.57
N GLY A 13 -8.49 0.63 -17.42
CA GLY A 13 -8.17 1.97 -17.90
C GLY A 13 -6.76 2.33 -17.45
N ASN A 14 -5.98 3.00 -18.31
CA ASN A 14 -4.58 3.34 -18.07
C ASN A 14 -4.45 4.46 -17.01
N HIS A 15 -5.02 4.22 -15.83
CA HIS A 15 -4.99 5.11 -14.68
C HIS A 15 -3.60 5.04 -14.06
N LYS A 16 -3.00 6.22 -13.84
CA LYS A 16 -1.82 6.29 -13.00
C LYS A 16 -2.23 6.14 -11.54
N ILE A 17 -1.51 5.33 -10.78
CA ILE A 17 -1.83 4.97 -9.41
C ILE A 17 -0.62 5.24 -8.52
N SER A 18 -0.80 6.03 -7.46
CA SER A 18 0.18 6.12 -6.38
C SER A 18 -0.08 4.98 -5.38
N GLY A 19 0.98 4.45 -4.78
CA GLY A 19 0.93 3.40 -3.76
C GLY A 19 1.31 3.92 -2.38
N LEU A 20 0.61 3.44 -1.35
CA LEU A 20 0.92 3.72 0.04
C LEU A 20 0.91 2.45 0.90
N ILE A 21 2.02 2.21 1.59
CA ILE A 21 2.11 1.21 2.65
C ILE A 21 1.92 1.88 4.00
N LEU A 22 0.92 1.45 4.77
CA LEU A 22 0.73 1.88 6.16
C LEU A 22 1.61 1.03 7.09
N ALA A 23 2.80 1.53 7.39
CA ALA A 23 3.75 0.92 8.35
C ALA A 23 3.73 1.60 9.73
N GLY A 24 2.90 2.64 9.90
CA GLY A 24 2.77 3.42 11.12
C GLY A 24 1.77 2.87 12.14
N GLY A 25 1.95 3.26 13.40
CA GLY A 25 1.08 2.92 14.52
C GLY A 25 1.87 2.80 15.84
N GLU A 26 1.20 2.98 16.97
CA GLU A 26 1.85 3.03 18.29
C GLU A 26 2.44 1.69 18.77
N GLY A 27 2.21 0.58 18.06
CA GLY A 27 2.79 -0.71 18.45
C GLY A 27 2.37 -1.20 19.84
N ARG A 28 1.28 -0.66 20.42
CA ARG A 28 0.83 -0.93 21.80
C ARG A 28 0.64 -2.42 22.13
N ARG A 29 0.38 -3.25 21.12
CA ARG A 29 0.15 -4.70 21.25
C ARG A 29 1.38 -5.57 20.90
N MET A 30 2.48 -4.98 20.42
CA MET A 30 3.70 -5.68 19.98
C MET A 30 4.92 -5.26 20.79
N GLU A 31 4.74 -5.00 22.10
CA GLU A 31 5.83 -4.54 23.00
C GLU A 31 6.59 -3.30 22.48
N GLY A 32 5.92 -2.44 21.71
CA GLY A 32 6.53 -1.27 21.10
C GLY A 32 7.36 -1.55 19.84
N ARG A 33 7.48 -2.81 19.39
CA ARG A 33 8.15 -3.14 18.11
C ARG A 33 7.39 -2.54 16.93
N ASP A 34 8.15 -2.16 15.92
CA ASP A 34 7.62 -1.65 14.67
C ASP A 34 7.16 -2.82 13.80
N LYS A 35 5.85 -2.93 13.60
CA LYS A 35 5.23 -4.09 12.95
C LYS A 35 5.79 -4.33 11.55
N GLY A 36 6.01 -3.27 10.76
CA GLY A 36 6.51 -3.44 9.39
C GLY A 36 7.90 -4.06 9.32
N LEU A 37 8.68 -3.96 10.39
CA LEU A 37 10.03 -4.51 10.49
C LEU A 37 10.09 -5.89 11.18
N ILE A 38 8.94 -6.45 11.59
CA ILE A 38 8.88 -7.80 12.12
C ILE A 38 9.05 -8.79 10.97
N SER A 39 9.95 -9.75 11.14
CA SER A 39 10.17 -10.80 10.15
C SER A 39 9.12 -11.90 10.27
N LEU A 40 8.55 -12.28 9.13
CA LEU A 40 7.82 -13.52 8.91
C LEU A 40 8.62 -14.33 7.88
N ALA A 41 8.96 -15.58 8.19
CA ALA A 41 9.79 -16.42 7.31
C ALA A 41 11.07 -15.69 6.81
N ASP A 42 11.84 -15.12 7.74
CA ASP A 42 13.08 -14.36 7.50
C ASP A 42 12.93 -13.09 6.66
N LYS A 43 11.70 -12.63 6.43
CA LYS A 43 11.40 -11.45 5.62
C LYS A 43 10.55 -10.41 6.38
N PRO A 44 10.96 -9.14 6.45
CA PRO A 44 10.16 -8.09 7.07
C PRO A 44 8.76 -7.96 6.45
N LEU A 45 7.74 -7.76 7.29
CA LEU A 45 6.34 -7.60 6.85
C LEU A 45 6.16 -6.51 5.78
N VAL A 46 6.90 -5.40 5.88
CA VAL A 46 6.87 -4.33 4.88
C VAL A 46 7.30 -4.81 3.50
N GLU A 47 8.24 -5.76 3.39
CA GLU A 47 8.70 -6.26 2.10
C GLU A 47 7.62 -7.07 1.37
N TYR A 48 6.74 -7.77 2.11
CA TYR A 48 5.57 -8.42 1.50
C TYR A 48 4.63 -7.40 0.88
N ALA A 49 4.40 -6.27 1.56
CA ALA A 49 3.57 -5.19 1.04
C ALA A 49 4.22 -4.48 -0.16
N ILE A 50 5.55 -4.26 -0.12
CA ILE A 50 6.31 -3.69 -1.25
C ILE A 50 6.15 -4.59 -2.47
N GLU A 51 6.47 -5.88 -2.37
CA GLU A 51 6.36 -6.80 -3.50
C GLU A 51 4.94 -6.93 -4.04
N CYS A 52 3.93 -6.86 -3.16
CA CYS A 52 2.53 -6.92 -3.56
C CYS A 52 2.10 -5.69 -4.38
N LEU A 53 2.48 -4.48 -3.93
CA LEU A 53 2.05 -3.21 -4.53
C LEU A 53 2.93 -2.71 -5.67
N GLN A 54 4.24 -2.92 -5.61
CA GLN A 54 5.21 -2.39 -6.57
C GLN A 54 4.86 -2.64 -8.05
N PRO A 55 4.36 -3.82 -8.47
CA PRO A 55 3.99 -4.04 -9.88
C PRO A 55 2.67 -3.37 -10.30
N LEU A 56 1.90 -2.79 -9.39
CA LEU A 56 0.56 -2.22 -9.63
C LEU A 56 0.52 -0.69 -9.62
N VAL A 57 1.60 -0.03 -9.24
CA VAL A 57 1.63 1.42 -8.97
C VAL A 57 2.79 2.10 -9.69
N ASP A 58 2.60 3.37 -10.06
CA ASP A 58 3.62 4.19 -10.73
C ASP A 58 4.66 4.76 -9.75
N ASP A 59 4.23 5.00 -8.50
CA ASP A 59 5.09 5.41 -7.39
C ASP A 59 4.63 4.73 -6.10
N LEU A 60 5.57 4.49 -5.18
CA LEU A 60 5.29 3.80 -3.92
C LEU A 60 5.93 4.54 -2.75
N SER A 61 5.17 4.70 -1.68
CA SER A 61 5.58 5.37 -0.45
C SER A 61 5.20 4.58 0.79
N ILE A 62 5.89 4.84 1.90
CA ILE A 62 5.67 4.20 3.20
C ILE A 62 5.28 5.26 4.23
N SER A 63 4.10 5.14 4.81
CA SER A 63 3.71 5.93 5.98
C SER A 63 4.33 5.31 7.24
N CYS A 64 5.28 5.99 7.86
CA CYS A 64 5.97 5.55 9.07
C CYS A 64 6.30 6.73 10.01
N ASN A 65 6.07 6.54 11.31
CA ASN A 65 6.38 7.55 12.35
C ASN A 65 7.59 7.18 13.20
N ARG A 66 8.15 5.99 12.97
CA ARG A 66 9.30 5.43 13.69
C ARG A 66 10.19 4.73 12.68
N ASN A 67 11.46 4.53 13.04
CA ASN A 67 12.43 3.78 12.25
C ASN A 67 12.55 4.21 10.78
N ARG A 68 12.35 5.52 10.52
CA ARG A 68 12.37 6.09 9.18
C ARG A 68 13.62 5.72 8.40
N GLU A 69 14.79 5.73 9.06
CA GLU A 69 16.07 5.37 8.46
C GLU A 69 16.10 3.93 7.93
N LEU A 70 15.45 2.99 8.64
CA LEU A 70 15.35 1.60 8.20
C LEU A 70 14.43 1.48 6.97
N TYR A 71 13.30 2.18 6.97
CA TYR A 71 12.40 2.21 5.81
C TYR A 71 13.00 2.93 4.59
N GLN A 72 13.83 3.96 4.80
CA GLN A 72 14.57 4.61 3.72
C GLN A 72 15.58 3.68 3.03
N GLY A 73 15.99 2.59 3.70
CA GLY A 73 16.81 1.53 3.09
C GLY A 73 16.17 0.89 1.85
N TYR A 74 14.84 0.88 1.76
CA TYR A 74 14.10 0.40 0.58
C TYR A 74 14.08 1.40 -0.58
N ARG A 75 14.67 2.58 -0.43
CA ARG A 75 14.70 3.67 -1.43
C ARG A 75 13.31 4.15 -1.85
N LEU A 76 12.35 4.09 -0.92
CA LEU A 76 10.98 4.60 -1.08
C LEU A 76 10.79 5.87 -0.26
N ASP A 77 9.86 6.72 -0.71
CA ASP A 77 9.48 7.92 0.02
C ASP A 77 8.86 7.52 1.37
N CYS A 78 9.40 8.03 2.47
CA CYS A 78 8.82 7.83 3.79
C CYS A 78 7.98 9.05 4.18
N ILE A 79 6.74 8.85 4.56
CA ILE A 79 5.79 9.90 4.94
C ILE A 79 5.50 9.78 6.44
N SER A 80 5.37 10.92 7.12
CA SER A 80 4.95 10.96 8.53
C SER A 80 3.68 11.80 8.64
N ASP A 81 2.75 11.36 9.49
CA ASP A 81 1.51 12.06 9.75
C ASP A 81 1.76 13.27 10.67
N LYS A 82 1.90 14.46 10.06
CA LYS A 82 2.12 15.70 10.81
C LYS A 82 0.84 16.29 11.43
N GLU A 83 -0.32 15.83 10.99
CA GLU A 83 -1.62 16.37 11.37
C GLU A 83 -2.08 15.75 12.71
N GLN A 84 -2.06 16.54 13.79
CA GLN A 84 -2.53 16.09 15.11
C GLN A 84 -4.05 15.80 15.16
N SER A 85 -4.80 16.24 14.15
CA SER A 85 -6.25 16.13 14.07
C SER A 85 -6.73 14.69 13.85
N PHE A 86 -5.87 13.81 13.33
CA PHE A 86 -6.19 12.39 13.09
C PHE A 86 -5.25 11.50 13.90
N GLN A 87 -5.76 10.35 14.35
CA GLN A 87 -4.95 9.33 15.00
C GLN A 87 -5.02 8.01 14.25
N GLY A 88 -3.90 7.28 14.25
CA GLY A 88 -3.82 5.94 13.69
C GLY A 88 -3.93 5.92 12.15
N PRO A 89 -4.52 4.87 11.55
CA PRO A 89 -4.50 4.67 10.10
C PRO A 89 -5.06 5.84 9.27
N MET A 90 -6.01 6.60 9.80
CA MET A 90 -6.59 7.76 9.11
C MET A 90 -5.59 8.90 8.95
N ALA A 91 -4.67 9.09 9.90
CA ALA A 91 -3.64 10.11 9.82
C ALA A 91 -2.62 9.76 8.71
N GLY A 92 -2.23 8.48 8.65
CA GLY A 92 -1.39 7.95 7.56
C GLY A 92 -2.07 8.06 6.19
N LEU A 93 -3.37 7.75 6.10
CA LEU A 93 -4.13 7.90 4.86
C LEU A 93 -4.21 9.36 4.40
N ALA A 94 -4.50 10.30 5.31
CA ALA A 94 -4.56 11.72 5.00
C ALA A 94 -3.20 12.24 4.50
N ALA A 95 -2.11 11.88 5.18
CA ALA A 95 -0.76 12.24 4.75
C ALA A 95 -0.40 11.60 3.39
N GLY A 96 -0.82 10.35 3.16
CA GLY A 96 -0.65 9.67 1.88
C GLY A 96 -1.40 10.33 0.73
N LEU A 97 -2.65 10.74 0.95
CA LEU A 97 -3.45 11.47 -0.05
C LEU A 97 -2.84 12.83 -0.40
N GLN A 98 -2.23 13.52 0.57
CA GLN A 98 -1.50 14.78 0.33
C GLN A 98 -0.18 14.57 -0.43
N HIS A 99 0.47 13.41 -0.26
CA HIS A 99 1.73 13.06 -0.93
C HIS A 99 1.52 12.43 -2.32
N ALA A 100 0.36 11.82 -2.54
CA ALA A 100 0.05 11.12 -3.78
C ALA A 100 0.28 12.02 -5.01
N ARG A 101 0.88 11.43 -6.05
CA ARG A 101 1.21 12.13 -7.31
C ARG A 101 0.14 11.93 -8.36
N HIS A 102 -0.81 11.04 -8.09
CA HIS A 102 -1.85 10.59 -8.99
C HIS A 102 -3.23 10.70 -8.34
N GLU A 103 -4.27 10.67 -9.16
CA GLU A 103 -5.68 10.77 -8.73
C GLU A 103 -6.09 9.62 -7.82
N TRP A 104 -5.53 8.43 -8.09
CA TRP A 104 -5.83 7.22 -7.34
C TRP A 104 -4.67 6.86 -6.42
N LEU A 105 -5.02 6.49 -5.19
CA LEU A 105 -4.09 6.00 -4.19
C LEU A 105 -4.49 4.57 -3.79
N LEU A 106 -3.66 3.59 -4.12
CA LEU A 106 -3.80 2.21 -3.65
C LEU A 106 -3.09 2.05 -2.32
N VAL A 107 -3.83 1.61 -1.29
CA VAL A 107 -3.34 1.57 0.09
C VAL A 107 -3.34 0.15 0.62
N MET A 108 -2.25 -0.26 1.26
CA MET A 108 -2.13 -1.56 1.93
C MET A 108 -1.49 -1.40 3.32
N PRO A 109 -2.04 -2.01 4.38
CA PRO A 109 -1.34 -2.11 5.65
C PRO A 109 -0.15 -3.09 5.55
N CYS A 110 0.91 -2.85 6.32
CA CYS A 110 2.07 -3.75 6.31
C CYS A 110 1.80 -5.13 6.94
N ASP A 111 0.73 -5.32 7.73
CA ASP A 111 0.45 -6.55 8.46
C ASP A 111 -0.48 -7.54 7.73
N THR A 112 -0.61 -7.41 6.40
CA THR A 112 -1.33 -8.36 5.54
C THR A 112 -0.39 -9.13 4.59
N PRO A 113 0.52 -9.99 5.12
CA PRO A 113 1.56 -10.65 4.31
C PRO A 113 1.02 -11.71 3.33
N LEU A 114 -0.23 -12.14 3.49
CA LEU A 114 -0.89 -13.08 2.58
C LEU A 114 -1.65 -12.38 1.44
N MET A 115 -1.66 -11.05 1.41
CA MET A 115 -2.28 -10.29 0.31
C MET A 115 -1.46 -10.46 -0.96
N THR A 116 -2.11 -10.76 -2.08
CA THR A 116 -1.44 -10.99 -3.36
C THR A 116 -1.70 -9.84 -4.33
N THR A 117 -0.75 -9.64 -5.24
CA THR A 117 -0.89 -8.71 -6.37
C THR A 117 -2.15 -8.97 -7.18
N GLU A 118 -2.57 -10.23 -7.31
CA GLU A 118 -3.77 -10.58 -8.06
C GLU A 118 -5.07 -10.15 -7.35
N VAL A 119 -5.14 -10.24 -6.03
CA VAL A 119 -6.29 -9.71 -5.28
C VAL A 119 -6.33 -8.18 -5.39
N MET A 120 -5.16 -7.53 -5.31
CA MET A 120 -5.06 -6.07 -5.40
C MET A 120 -5.36 -5.56 -6.82
N SER A 121 -5.01 -6.31 -7.87
CA SER A 121 -5.34 -5.94 -9.26
C SER A 121 -6.83 -6.01 -9.54
N GLN A 122 -7.57 -6.93 -8.90
CA GLN A 122 -9.03 -6.98 -8.97
C GLN A 122 -9.69 -5.74 -8.36
N LEU A 123 -9.07 -5.12 -7.35
CA LEU A 123 -9.55 -3.84 -6.81
C LEU A 123 -9.37 -2.71 -7.82
N LEU A 124 -8.20 -2.64 -8.48
CA LEU A 124 -7.92 -1.65 -9.52
C LEU A 124 -8.83 -1.83 -10.75
N ALA A 125 -9.13 -3.07 -11.12
CA ALA A 125 -10.10 -3.42 -12.15
C ALA A 125 -11.50 -2.82 -11.92
N CYS A 126 -11.86 -2.56 -10.65
CA CYS A 126 -13.14 -1.98 -10.29
C CYS A 126 -13.17 -0.44 -10.39
N ILE A 127 -12.04 0.21 -10.69
CA ILE A 127 -12.01 1.64 -10.99
C ILE A 127 -12.77 1.84 -12.30
N LYS A 128 -14.06 2.19 -12.17
CA LYS A 128 -14.84 2.68 -13.30
C LYS A 128 -14.19 3.97 -13.76
N ALA A 129 -14.23 4.25 -15.06
CA ALA A 129 -14.00 5.56 -15.63
C ALA A 129 -15.10 6.55 -15.15
N SER A 130 -15.17 6.76 -13.85
CA SER A 130 -15.98 7.78 -13.21
C SER A 130 -15.14 9.04 -13.27
N GLY A 131 -15.12 9.66 -14.46
CA GLY A 131 -14.87 11.10 -14.51
C GLY A 131 -16.00 11.84 -13.76
N PRO A 132 -15.73 13.06 -13.28
CA PRO A 132 -16.68 13.86 -12.52
C PRO A 132 -18.03 14.07 -13.21
#